data_AF-A0A957I8W1-F1
#
_entry.id   AF-A0A957I8W1-F1
#
_cell.length_a   1.000
_cell.length_b   1.000
_cell.length_c   1.000
_cell.angle_alpha   90.00
_cell.angle_beta   90.00
_cell.angle_gamma   90.00
#
_symmetry.space_group_name_H-M   'P 1'
#
loop_
_entity.id
_entity.type
_entity.pdbx_description
1 polymer ?
#
loop_
_entity_poly.entity_id
_entity_poly.type
_entity_poly.pdbx_seq_one_letter_code
_entity_poly.pdbx_strand_id
1 'polypeptide(L)'
;MGRKSQEAELIATVQSYLEATQRSKPGECQLDVKSVAAVLGVSRTSLYKYGLDKLIKEAQQQIAEQQMEGAGEKPPRLSNMLADLRQELKLMERRSKALVARLNLVEANAARLGIDPEELYRPLTKPVRVVSRAGQAKKPV
;
A
#
# COMPACT_ATOMS: atom_id res chain seq x y z
N MET A 1 -19.12 -12.32 -54.64
CA MET A 1 -18.62 -11.85 -53.33
C MET A 1 -19.81 -11.41 -52.49
N GLY A 2 -20.36 -12.30 -51.67
CA GLY A 2 -21.53 -11.99 -50.84
C GLY A 2 -21.17 -10.98 -49.76
N ARG A 3 -21.94 -9.89 -49.63
CA ARG A 3 -21.79 -8.92 -48.54
C ARG A 3 -21.89 -9.69 -47.22
N LYS A 4 -20.82 -9.71 -46.42
CA LYS A 4 -20.92 -10.16 -45.04
C LYS A 4 -21.93 -9.24 -44.35
N SER A 5 -22.90 -9.82 -43.65
CA SER A 5 -23.84 -9.03 -42.86
C SER A 5 -23.04 -8.19 -41.88
N GLN A 6 -23.38 -6.91 -41.74
CA GLN A 6 -22.70 -5.99 -40.81
C GLN A 6 -22.64 -6.55 -39.38
N GLU A 7 -23.60 -7.40 -39.03
CA GLU A 7 -23.66 -8.18 -37.80
C GLU A 7 -22.48 -9.15 -37.62
N ALA A 8 -22.11 -9.90 -38.66
CA ALA A 8 -21.04 -10.89 -38.59
C ALA A 8 -19.66 -10.24 -38.43
N GLU A 9 -19.46 -9.07 -39.05
CA GLU A 9 -18.24 -8.27 -38.87
C GLU A 9 -18.15 -7.73 -37.44
N LEU A 10 -19.27 -7.25 -36.91
CA LEU A 10 -19.37 -6.76 -35.53
C LEU A 10 -19.07 -7.85 -34.50
N ILE A 11 -19.67 -9.03 -34.65
CA ILE A 11 -19.41 -10.18 -33.78
C ILE A 11 -17.92 -10.55 -33.80
N ALA A 12 -17.31 -10.64 -34.99
CA ALA A 12 -15.89 -10.99 -35.12
C ALA A 12 -14.96 -9.95 -34.47
N THR A 13 -15.26 -8.65 -34.59
CA THR A 13 -14.47 -7.58 -33.95
C THR A 13 -14.59 -7.57 -32.44
N VAL A 14 -15.77 -7.88 -31.89
CA VAL A 14 -15.94 -7.99 -30.44
C VAL A 14 -15.21 -9.21 -29.91
N GLN A 15 -15.30 -10.36 -30.60
CA GLN A 15 -14.59 -11.58 -30.20
C GLN A 15 -13.07 -11.39 -30.21
N SER A 16 -12.51 -10.77 -31.26
CA SER A 16 -11.06 -10.49 -31.31
C SER A 16 -10.61 -9.53 -30.20
N TYR A 17 -11.45 -8.55 -29.85
CA TYR A 17 -11.20 -7.69 -28.70
C TYR A 17 -11.21 -8.48 -27.38
N LEU A 18 -12.19 -9.36 -27.17
CA LEU A 18 -12.27 -10.20 -25.98
C LEU A 18 -11.03 -11.10 -25.84
N GLU A 19 -10.59 -11.74 -26.92
CA GLU A 19 -9.35 -12.55 -26.93
C GLU A 19 -8.10 -11.72 -26.61
N ALA A 20 -8.01 -10.48 -27.13
CA ALA A 20 -6.91 -9.58 -26.83
C ALA A 20 -6.93 -9.15 -25.35
N THR A 21 -8.11 -8.93 -24.76
CA THR A 21 -8.22 -8.59 -23.34
C THR A 21 -7.82 -9.73 -22.42
N GLN A 22 -8.06 -10.99 -22.79
CA GLN A 22 -7.60 -12.16 -22.02
C GLN A 22 -6.07 -12.28 -21.97
N ARG A 23 -5.36 -11.77 -22.98
CA ARG A 23 -3.88 -11.75 -23.00
C ARG A 23 -3.26 -10.54 -22.29
N SER A 24 -4.07 -9.53 -21.99
CA SER A 24 -3.63 -8.26 -21.42
C SER A 24 -3.65 -8.30 -19.89
N LYS A 25 -2.89 -7.41 -19.23
CA LYS A 25 -2.79 -7.41 -17.77
C LYS A 25 -4.12 -7.03 -17.10
N PRO A 26 -4.44 -7.63 -15.94
CA PRO A 26 -5.63 -7.27 -15.18
C PRO A 26 -5.54 -5.79 -14.75
N GLY A 27 -6.44 -4.96 -15.27
CA GLY A 27 -6.53 -3.51 -14.97
C GLY A 27 -6.39 -2.59 -16.18
N GLU A 28 -5.83 -3.06 -17.31
CA GLU A 28 -5.67 -2.24 -18.52
C GLU A 28 -6.92 -2.23 -19.41
N CYS A 29 -7.74 -3.29 -19.34
CA CYS A 29 -8.97 -3.42 -20.13
C CYS A 29 -10.19 -3.55 -19.23
N GLN A 30 -10.98 -2.48 -19.10
CA GLN A 30 -12.31 -2.57 -18.52
C GLN A 30 -13.25 -3.21 -19.55
N LEU A 31 -13.86 -4.34 -19.18
CA LEU A 31 -14.88 -5.04 -19.98
C LEU A 31 -16.27 -4.56 -19.57
N ASP A 32 -16.65 -3.37 -20.05
CA ASP A 32 -18.02 -2.87 -19.98
C ASP A 32 -18.50 -2.54 -21.40
N VAL A 33 -19.81 -2.61 -21.64
CA VAL A 33 -20.40 -2.30 -22.96
C VAL A 33 -20.01 -0.89 -23.40
N LYS A 34 -19.84 0.05 -22.46
CA LYS A 34 -19.42 1.43 -22.75
C LYS A 34 -17.96 1.52 -23.21
N SER A 35 -17.05 0.79 -22.55
CA SER A 35 -15.63 0.81 -22.90
C SER A 35 -15.36 0.06 -24.19
N VAL A 36 -16.01 -1.10 -24.39
CA VAL A 36 -15.94 -1.86 -25.65
C VAL A 36 -16.45 -1.04 -26.82
N ALA A 37 -17.58 -0.34 -26.65
CA ALA A 37 -18.12 0.58 -27.66
C ALA A 37 -17.15 1.72 -27.98
N ALA A 38 -16.50 2.30 -26.97
CA ALA A 38 -15.54 3.39 -27.15
C ALA A 38 -14.26 2.94 -27.87
N VAL A 39 -13.75 1.75 -27.55
CA VAL A 39 -12.52 1.21 -28.17
C VAL A 39 -12.77 0.77 -29.61
N LEU A 40 -13.91 0.14 -29.88
CA LEU A 40 -14.25 -0.33 -31.23
C LEU A 40 -14.88 0.76 -32.12
N GLY A 41 -15.22 1.92 -31.55
CA GLY A 41 -15.89 3.00 -32.28
C GLY A 41 -17.32 2.67 -32.73
N VAL A 42 -17.98 1.74 -32.04
CA VAL A 42 -19.32 1.23 -32.41
C VAL A 42 -20.39 1.77 -31.46
N SER A 43 -21.58 2.03 -31.98
CA SER A 43 -22.71 2.47 -31.14
C SER A 43 -23.11 1.39 -30.13
N ARG A 44 -23.37 1.81 -28.88
CA ARG A 44 -23.89 0.91 -27.82
C ARG A 44 -25.19 0.24 -28.23
N THR A 45 -26.03 0.96 -28.98
CA THR A 45 -27.30 0.45 -29.53
C THR A 45 -27.09 -0.71 -30.49
N SER A 46 -26.02 -0.71 -31.29
CA SER A 46 -25.67 -1.86 -32.16
C SER A 46 -25.27 -3.07 -31.31
N LEU A 47 -24.48 -2.87 -30.25
CA LEU A 47 -24.09 -3.97 -29.35
C LEU A 47 -25.30 -4.60 -28.66
N TYR A 48 -26.26 -3.79 -28.20
CA TYR A 48 -27.51 -4.30 -27.61
C TYR A 48 -28.41 -4.97 -28.65
N LYS A 49 -28.54 -4.39 -29.86
CA LYS A 49 -29.37 -4.94 -30.94
C LYS A 49 -28.97 -6.37 -31.30
N TYR A 50 -27.67 -6.67 -31.26
CA TYR A 50 -27.12 -7.99 -31.57
C TYR A 50 -26.86 -8.87 -30.33
N GLY A 51 -27.28 -8.44 -29.13
CA GLY A 51 -27.13 -9.24 -27.90
C GLY A 51 -25.68 -9.49 -27.46
N LEU A 52 -24.74 -8.67 -27.92
CA LEU A 52 -23.31 -8.79 -27.59
C LEU A 52 -22.99 -8.39 -26.15
N ASP A 53 -23.96 -7.78 -25.45
CA ASP A 53 -23.86 -7.43 -24.03
C ASP A 53 -23.72 -8.67 -23.14
N LYS A 54 -24.35 -9.79 -23.52
CA LYS A 54 -24.24 -11.06 -22.78
C LYS A 54 -22.83 -11.64 -22.87
N LEU A 55 -22.24 -11.64 -24.06
CA LEU A 55 -20.88 -12.13 -24.29
C LEU A 55 -19.84 -11.32 -23.50
N ILE A 56 -20.01 -9.99 -23.45
CA ILE A 56 -19.11 -9.12 -22.68
C ILE A 56 -19.22 -9.42 -21.18
N LYS A 57 -20.43 -9.65 -20.67
CA LYS A 57 -20.65 -10.00 -19.25
C LYS A 57 -20.10 -11.38 -18.90
N GLU A 58 -20.29 -12.37 -19.76
CA GLU A 58 -19.73 -13.71 -19.57
C GLU A 58 -18.20 -13.67 -19.55
N ALA A 59 -17.57 -12.95 -20.48
CA ALA A 59 -16.12 -12.76 -20.48
C ALA A 59 -15.62 -12.02 -19.23
N GLN A 60 -16.38 -11.04 -18.75
CA GLN A 60 -16.07 -10.34 -17.50
C GLN A 60 -16.13 -11.29 -16.29
N GLN A 61 -17.13 -12.18 -16.24
CA GLN A 61 -17.26 -13.18 -15.18
C GLN A 61 -16.10 -14.18 -15.22
N GLN A 62 -15.74 -14.70 -16.39
CA GLN A 62 -14.62 -15.63 -16.55
C GLN A 62 -13.29 -15.02 -16.08
N ILE A 63 -13.03 -13.75 -16.39
CA ILE A 63 -11.82 -13.06 -15.93
C ILE A 63 -11.85 -12.85 -14.42
N ALA A 64 -13.02 -12.53 -13.84
CA ALA A 64 -13.16 -12.40 -12.39
C ALA A 64 -12.93 -13.74 -11.67
N GLU A 65 -13.45 -14.85 -12.22
CA GLU A 65 -13.23 -16.20 -11.70
C GLU A 65 -11.76 -16.59 -11.77
N GLN A 66 -11.09 -16.38 -12.91
CA GLN A 66 -9.66 -16.63 -13.06
C GLN A 66 -8.80 -15.78 -12.11
N GLN A 67 -9.19 -14.53 -11.84
CA GLN A 67 -8.50 -13.70 -10.86
C GLN A 67 -8.67 -14.21 -9.42
N MET A 68 -9.85 -14.73 -9.08
CA MET A 68 -10.11 -15.32 -7.77
C MET A 68 -9.32 -16.62 -7.58
N GLU A 69 -9.24 -17.46 -8.62
CA GLU A 69 -8.43 -18.68 -8.61
C GLU A 69 -6.92 -18.36 -8.55
N GLY A 70 -6.43 -17.38 -9.32
CA GLY A 70 -5.04 -16.94 -9.30
C GLY A 70 -4.62 -16.16 -8.05
N ALA A 71 -5.58 -15.55 -7.33
CA ALA A 71 -5.32 -14.85 -6.07
C ALA A 71 -5.08 -15.79 -4.87
N GLY A 72 -5.38 -17.08 -5.01
CA GLY A 72 -5.20 -18.10 -3.97
C GLY A 72 -3.74 -18.43 -3.67
N GLU A 73 -2.85 -18.32 -4.65
CA GLU A 73 -1.44 -18.73 -4.53
C GLU A 73 -0.52 -17.51 -4.38
N LYS A 74 -0.62 -16.81 -3.25
CA LYS A 74 0.51 -15.97 -2.82
C LYS A 74 1.71 -16.90 -2.58
N PRO A 75 2.87 -16.67 -3.21
CA PRO A 75 4.03 -17.52 -2.99
C PRO A 75 4.35 -17.54 -1.50
N PRO A 76 4.63 -18.72 -0.90
CA PRO A 76 4.75 -18.89 0.55
C PRO A 76 5.81 -17.96 1.18
N ARG A 77 6.76 -17.49 0.38
CA ARG A 77 7.77 -16.50 0.78
C ARG A 77 7.17 -15.15 1.15
N LEU A 78 6.20 -14.65 0.37
CA LEU A 78 5.56 -13.35 0.63
C LEU A 78 4.63 -13.41 1.83
N SER A 79 3.92 -14.52 2.03
CA SER A 79 3.07 -14.71 3.22
C SER A 79 3.90 -14.78 4.49
N ASN A 80 5.04 -15.49 4.46
CA ASN A 80 5.94 -15.60 5.60
C ASN A 80 6.59 -14.25 5.94
N MET A 81 7.09 -13.53 4.93
CA MET A 81 7.65 -12.19 5.13
C MET A 81 6.61 -11.21 5.72
N LEU A 82 5.35 -11.27 5.27
CA LEU A 82 4.28 -10.45 5.85
C LEU A 82 3.97 -10.84 7.30
N ALA A 83 4.05 -12.12 7.65
CA ALA A 83 3.85 -12.58 9.01
C ALA A 83 4.98 -12.10 9.93
N ASP A 84 6.23 -12.21 9.48
CA ASP A 84 7.42 -11.77 10.21
C ASP A 84 7.37 -10.27 10.48
N LEU A 85 7.11 -9.46 9.45
CA LEU A 85 6.99 -8.00 9.59
C LEU A 85 5.85 -7.60 10.56
N ARG A 86 4.73 -8.32 10.53
CA ARG A 86 3.63 -8.09 11.48
C ARG A 86 4.04 -8.43 12.92
N GLN A 87 4.86 -9.45 13.10
CA GLN A 87 5.37 -9.82 14.42
C GLN A 87 6.35 -8.78 14.95
N GLU A 88 7.25 -8.28 14.09
CA GLU A 88 8.18 -7.20 14.43
C GLU A 88 7.44 -5.92 14.84
N LEU A 89 6.41 -5.51 14.08
CA LEU A 89 5.58 -4.35 14.42
C LEU A 89 4.93 -4.50 15.79
N LYS A 90 4.29 -5.65 16.07
CA LYS A 90 3.68 -5.90 17.39
C LYS A 90 4.70 -5.84 18.52
N LEU A 91 5.91 -6.33 18.29
CA LEU A 91 6.98 -6.31 19.27
C LEU A 91 7.48 -4.88 19.53
N MET A 92 7.65 -4.07 18.48
CA MET A 92 8.03 -2.66 18.61
C MET A 92 6.94 -1.83 19.29
N GLU A 93 5.66 -2.06 18.98
CA GLU A 93 4.53 -1.42 19.66
C GLU A 93 4.52 -1.71 21.16
N ARG A 94 4.74 -2.97 21.55
CA ARG A 94 4.82 -3.35 22.97
C ARG A 94 5.99 -2.66 23.67
N ARG A 95 7.16 -2.61 23.04
CA ARG A 95 8.35 -1.92 23.57
C ARG A 95 8.09 -0.43 23.72
N SER A 96 7.53 0.21 22.69
CA SER A 96 7.18 1.63 22.71
C SER A 96 6.21 1.95 23.85
N LYS A 97 5.11 1.18 23.98
CA LYS A 97 4.13 1.35 25.07
C LYS A 97 4.78 1.19 26.45
N ALA A 98 5.66 0.20 26.62
CA ALA A 98 6.36 -0.01 27.87
C ALA A 98 7.31 1.14 28.23
N LEU A 99 8.00 1.72 27.23
CA LEU A 99 8.87 2.87 27.44
C LEU A 99 8.09 4.13 27.79
N VAL A 100 7.00 4.42 27.09
CA VAL A 100 6.11 5.56 27.38
C VAL A 100 5.54 5.42 28.80
N ALA A 101 5.08 4.24 29.19
CA ALA A 101 4.58 4.01 30.55
C ALA A 101 5.66 4.30 31.62
N ARG A 102 6.92 3.93 31.35
CA ARG A 102 8.03 4.24 32.26
C ARG A 102 8.34 5.74 32.30
N LEU A 103 8.34 6.44 31.17
CA LEU A 103 8.53 7.89 31.13
C LEU A 103 7.46 8.60 31.95
N ASN A 104 6.19 8.23 31.78
CA ASN A 104 5.09 8.81 32.55
C ASN A 104 5.27 8.61 34.08
N LEU A 105 5.78 7.44 34.50
CA LEU A 105 6.10 7.22 35.92
C LEU A 105 7.25 8.11 36.41
N VAL A 106 8.28 8.31 35.59
CA VAL A 106 9.40 9.20 35.92
C VAL A 106 8.94 10.65 36.02
N GLU A 107 8.17 11.13 35.05
CA GLU A 107 7.61 12.49 35.05
C GLU A 107 6.67 12.72 36.25
N ALA A 108 5.78 11.76 36.53
CA ALA A 108 4.90 11.84 37.69
C ALA A 108 5.69 11.89 39.00
N ASN A 109 6.78 11.12 39.11
CA ASN A 109 7.66 11.17 40.28
C ASN A 109 8.45 12.48 40.37
N ALA A 110 8.94 13.03 39.25
CA ALA A 110 9.61 14.32 39.23
C ALA A 110 8.67 15.44 39.72
N ALA A 111 7.44 15.48 39.20
CA ALA A 111 6.42 16.41 39.65
C ALA A 111 6.12 16.26 41.15
N ARG A 112 6.04 15.03 41.67
CA ARG A 112 5.87 14.76 43.12
C ARG A 112 7.04 15.25 43.97
N LEU A 113 8.25 15.27 43.42
CA LEU A 113 9.44 15.79 44.08
C LEU A 113 9.60 17.31 43.92
N GLY A 114 8.65 17.99 43.25
CA GLY A 114 8.70 19.43 43.00
C GLY A 114 9.67 19.83 41.87
N ILE A 115 10.12 18.87 41.07
CA ILE A 115 10.93 19.11 39.87
C ILE A 115 9.96 19.28 38.71
N ASP A 116 10.13 20.33 37.90
CA ASP A 116 9.36 20.50 36.67
C ASP A 116 9.72 19.37 35.68
N PRO A 117 8.76 18.55 35.22
CA PRO A 117 9.03 17.40 34.36
C PRO A 117 9.74 17.80 33.05
N GLU A 118 9.55 19.02 32.55
CA GLU A 118 10.25 19.50 31.35
C GLU A 118 11.78 19.61 31.56
N GLU A 119 12.23 19.79 32.80
CA GLU A 119 13.67 19.87 33.11
C GLU A 119 14.39 18.55 32.86
N LEU A 120 13.69 17.41 32.93
CA LEU A 120 14.25 16.09 32.65
C LEU A 120 14.76 15.94 31.22
N TYR A 121 14.19 16.71 30.30
CA TYR A 121 14.55 16.69 28.88
C TYR A 121 15.64 17.69 28.53
N ARG A 122 16.05 18.56 29.47
CA ARG A 122 17.12 19.52 29.22
C ARG A 122 18.46 18.79 29.11
N PRO A 123 19.29 19.13 28.11
CA PRO A 123 20.61 18.54 27.99
C PRO A 123 21.46 18.88 29.23
N LEU A 124 22.07 17.86 29.83
CA LEU A 124 22.93 18.05 31.00
C LEU A 124 24.13 18.92 30.61
N THR A 125 24.36 19.99 31.38
CA THR A 125 25.56 20.81 31.22
C THR A 125 26.79 19.98 31.55
N LYS A 126 27.88 20.17 30.79
CA LYS A 126 29.16 19.52 31.09
C LYS A 126 29.58 19.84 32.52
N PRO A 127 30.04 18.84 33.31
CA PRO A 127 30.49 19.09 34.67
C PRO A 127 31.62 20.11 34.66
N VAL A 128 31.49 21.14 35.50
CA VAL A 128 32.48 22.20 35.63
C VAL A 128 33.72 21.60 36.31
N ARG A 129 34.75 21.33 35.52
CA ARG A 129 36.06 20.88 36.01
C ARG A 129 36.95 22.09 36.26
N VAL A 130 36.62 22.91 37.25
CA VAL A 130 37.53 23.96 37.70
C VAL A 130 38.53 23.33 38.65
N VAL A 131 39.75 23.08 38.15
CA VAL A 131 40.89 22.82 39.02
C VAL A 131 41.29 24.15 39.67
N SER A 132 41.34 24.17 41.01
CA SER A 132 41.82 25.32 41.77
C SER A 132 43.23 25.71 41.28
N ARG A 133 43.46 27.00 40.99
CA ARG A 133 44.80 27.56 40.73
C ARG A 133 45.57 27.91 42.01
N ALA A 134 45.02 27.57 43.18
CA ALA A 134 45.72 27.74 44.45
C ALA A 134 46.95 26.83 44.49
N GLY A 135 48.10 27.32 44.00
CA GLY A 135 49.35 26.58 43.92
C GLY A 135 50.23 26.89 42.70
N GLN A 136 49.73 27.62 41.69
CA GLN A 136 50.61 28.05 40.59
C GLN A 136 51.49 29.23 41.03
N ALA A 137 52.65 28.91 41.60
CA ALA A 137 53.71 29.88 41.87
C ALA A 137 54.10 30.61 40.57
N LYS A 138 54.08 31.95 40.60
CA LYS A 138 54.66 32.81 39.56
C LYS A 138 56.13 32.42 39.37
N LYS A 139 56.49 31.90 38.19
CA LYS A 139 57.90 31.85 37.78
C LYS A 139 58.40 33.29 37.60
N PRO A 140 59.46 33.74 38.30
CA PRO A 140 60.10 35.01 37.99
C PRO A 140 60.79 34.91 36.63
N VAL A 141 60.67 35.99 35.86
CA VAL A 141 61.37 36.24 34.57
C VAL A 141 62.83 36.55 34.86
#